data_AF-A0A914H588-F1
#
_entry.id   AF-A0A914H588-F1
#
_cell.length_a   1.000
_cell.length_b   1.000
_cell.length_c   1.000
_cell.angle_alpha   90.00
_cell.angle_beta   90.00
_cell.angle_gamma   90.00
#
_symmetry.space_group_name_H-M   'P 1'
#
loop_
_entity.id
_entity.type
_entity.pdbx_description
1 polymer ?
#
loop_
_entity_poly.entity_id
_entity_poly.type
_entity_poly.pdbx_seq_one_letter_code
_entity_poly.pdbx_strand_id
1 'polypeptide(L)'
;MAALPAVACASLTRTPLAAHLQRVRSAVQLVWERRGRRKGKDPKGEDDGLVALNLQLNDIRVKAKKIGRFGQRKLAREARKGEADRHVFDLKPKHLFSGKRSSGKTDRR
;
A
#
# COMPACT_ATOMS: atom_id res chain seq x y z
N MET A 1 -71.34 -35.08 -22.09
CA MET A 1 -71.56 -33.88 -22.91
C MET A 1 -70.36 -32.98 -22.71
N ALA A 2 -69.56 -32.84 -23.77
CA ALA A 2 -68.23 -32.27 -23.76
C ALA A 2 -68.25 -30.74 -23.57
N ALA A 3 -67.24 -30.21 -22.90
CA ALA A 3 -66.74 -28.85 -23.11
C ALA A 3 -65.29 -28.73 -22.59
N LEU A 4 -64.33 -28.76 -23.52
CA LEU A 4 -63.07 -28.02 -23.46
C LEU A 4 -63.20 -26.85 -24.47
N PRO A 5 -62.32 -25.83 -24.52
CA PRO A 5 -61.33 -25.32 -23.56
C PRO A 5 -61.38 -23.77 -23.40
N ALA A 6 -60.76 -23.22 -22.35
CA ALA A 6 -60.33 -21.81 -22.33
C ALA A 6 -58.81 -21.76 -22.10
N VAL A 7 -58.10 -21.55 -23.21
CA VAL A 7 -56.65 -21.38 -23.28
C VAL A 7 -56.31 -20.00 -22.73
N ALA A 8 -55.75 -19.93 -21.52
CA ALA A 8 -55.14 -18.70 -21.02
C ALA A 8 -53.75 -18.56 -21.67
N CYS A 9 -53.63 -17.64 -22.62
CA CYS A 9 -52.38 -17.16 -23.18
C CYS A 9 -51.48 -16.59 -22.07
N ALA A 10 -50.52 -17.38 -21.60
CA ALA A 10 -49.38 -16.89 -20.83
C ALA A 10 -48.30 -16.39 -21.81
N SER A 11 -48.49 -15.20 -22.36
CA SER A 11 -47.44 -14.45 -23.04
C SER A 11 -46.60 -13.67 -22.02
N LEU A 12 -45.33 -13.46 -22.37
CA LEU A 12 -44.29 -12.66 -21.68
C LEU A 12 -43.33 -13.46 -20.78
N THR A 13 -42.52 -14.28 -21.46
CA THR A 13 -41.04 -14.27 -21.35
C THR A 13 -40.42 -13.82 -20.02
N ARG A 14 -40.39 -14.72 -19.04
CA ARG A 14 -39.37 -14.66 -17.98
C ARG A 14 -38.06 -15.20 -18.55
N THR A 15 -37.35 -14.37 -19.30
CA THR A 15 -36.03 -14.72 -19.86
C THR A 15 -35.07 -15.07 -18.71
N PRO A 16 -34.25 -16.12 -18.81
CA PRO A 16 -33.21 -16.45 -17.84
C PRO A 16 -32.02 -15.46 -17.89
N LEU A 17 -32.16 -14.33 -18.58
CA LEU A 17 -31.11 -13.32 -18.74
C LEU A 17 -30.96 -12.43 -17.51
N ALA A 18 -32.02 -12.24 -16.71
CA ALA A 18 -31.94 -11.49 -15.46
C ALA A 18 -31.21 -12.25 -14.33
N ALA A 19 -31.17 -13.59 -14.39
CA ALA A 19 -30.38 -14.40 -13.46
C ALA A 19 -28.89 -14.48 -13.85
N HIS A 20 -28.56 -14.17 -15.11
CA HIS A 20 -27.18 -14.11 -15.58
C HIS A 20 -26.47 -12.81 -15.16
N LEU A 21 -27.23 -11.74 -14.93
CA LEU A 21 -26.72 -10.41 -14.57
C LEU A 21 -26.47 -10.19 -13.06
N GLN A 22 -26.50 -11.25 -12.24
CA GLN A 22 -26.08 -11.18 -10.82
C GLN A 22 -24.96 -12.16 -10.44
N ARG A 23 -24.40 -12.92 -11.39
CA ARG A 23 -23.42 -13.98 -11.08
C ARG A 23 -22.11 -13.90 -11.84
N VAL A 24 -21.70 -12.71 -12.25
CA VAL A 24 -20.30 -12.41 -12.58
C VAL A 24 -19.89 -11.17 -11.79
N ARG A 25 -19.95 -11.27 -10.45
CA ARG A 25 -19.00 -10.49 -9.64
C ARG A 25 -17.64 -11.01 -10.07
N SER A 26 -16.96 -10.24 -10.90
CA SER A 26 -15.74 -10.67 -11.58
C SER A 26 -14.80 -11.32 -10.57
N ALA A 27 -14.14 -12.41 -10.98
CA ALA A 27 -13.09 -13.02 -10.16
C ALA A 27 -12.05 -11.97 -9.73
N VAL A 28 -11.87 -10.92 -10.54
CA VAL A 28 -11.07 -9.72 -10.25
C VAL A 28 -11.58 -8.97 -9.01
N GLN A 29 -12.89 -8.74 -8.86
CA GLN A 29 -13.47 -8.09 -7.67
C GLN A 29 -13.30 -8.95 -6.41
N LEU A 30 -13.48 -10.27 -6.50
CA LEU A 30 -13.27 -11.18 -5.37
C LEU A 30 -11.80 -11.39 -5.01
N VAL A 31 -10.89 -11.33 -5.98
CA VAL A 31 -9.44 -11.34 -5.77
C VAL A 31 -8.99 -10.02 -5.14
N TRP A 32 -9.55 -8.89 -5.57
CA TRP A 32 -9.29 -7.57 -5.00
C TRP A 32 -9.85 -7.42 -3.58
N GLU A 33 -11.08 -7.89 -3.30
CA GLU A 33 -11.64 -7.96 -1.94
C GLU A 33 -10.89 -8.95 -1.02
N ARG A 34 -10.40 -10.09 -1.55
CA ARG A 34 -9.49 -10.99 -0.81
C ARG A 34 -8.12 -10.37 -0.56
N ARG A 35 -7.59 -9.57 -1.49
CA ARG A 35 -6.34 -8.81 -1.32
C ARG A 35 -6.52 -7.71 -0.27
N GLY A 36 -7.70 -7.06 -0.22
CA GLY A 36 -8.03 -5.99 0.72
C GLY A 36 -8.04 -6.40 2.19
N ARG A 37 -8.27 -7.69 2.52
CA ARG A 37 -8.19 -8.23 3.89
C ARG A 37 -6.79 -8.63 4.35
N ARG A 38 -5.80 -8.71 3.45
CA ARG A 38 -4.40 -9.01 3.81
C ARG A 38 -3.54 -7.75 3.80
N LYS A 39 -3.85 -6.79 4.68
CA LYS A 39 -2.78 -5.94 5.24
C LYS A 39 -2.11 -6.72 6.38
N GLY A 40 -1.16 -7.59 6.04
CA GLY A 40 -0.09 -7.94 6.97
C GLY A 40 1.11 -7.05 6.63
N LYS A 41 1.90 -6.50 7.56
CA LYS A 41 1.86 -6.46 9.04
C LYS A 41 2.71 -5.21 9.43
N ASP A 42 2.70 -4.71 10.66
CA ASP A 42 3.66 -5.21 11.66
C ASP A 42 2.98 -5.65 12.96
N PRO A 43 3.46 -6.72 13.63
CA PRO A 43 3.25 -6.85 15.06
C PRO A 43 3.87 -5.60 15.70
N LYS A 44 3.09 -4.87 16.49
CA LYS A 44 3.71 -3.90 17.39
C LYS A 44 4.59 -4.73 18.30
N GLY A 45 5.89 -4.45 18.25
CA GLY A 45 6.90 -5.15 19.03
C GLY A 45 6.41 -5.38 20.44
N GLU A 46 6.74 -6.54 20.99
CA GLU A 46 6.55 -6.89 22.40
C GLU A 46 6.69 -5.61 23.21
N ASP A 47 5.56 -5.14 23.73
CA ASP A 47 5.55 -4.06 24.68
C ASP A 47 6.29 -4.66 25.88
N ASP A 48 7.58 -4.33 25.99
CA ASP A 48 8.47 -4.79 27.06
C ASP A 48 7.65 -4.83 28.35
N GLY A 49 7.55 -6.04 28.91
CA GLY A 49 6.82 -6.28 30.14
C GLY A 49 7.21 -5.25 31.19
N LEU A 50 6.24 -4.89 32.05
CA LEU A 50 6.24 -3.79 33.04
C LEU A 50 5.61 -2.52 32.44
N VAL A 51 4.39 -2.08 32.76
CA VAL A 51 3.61 -2.16 33.99
C VAL A 51 2.15 -1.82 33.64
N ALA A 52 1.22 -2.70 33.98
CA ALA A 52 -0.21 -2.57 33.72
C ALA A 52 -0.95 -1.74 34.79
N LEU A 53 -0.46 -0.55 35.15
CA LEU A 53 -1.05 0.23 36.25
C LEU A 53 -1.55 1.64 35.91
N ASN A 54 -1.52 2.10 34.64
CA ASN A 54 -2.25 3.33 34.27
C ASN A 54 -2.51 3.47 32.76
N LEU A 55 -3.78 3.39 32.34
CA LEU A 55 -4.21 3.56 30.94
C LEU A 55 -3.79 4.92 30.33
N GLN A 56 -3.81 5.99 31.12
CA GLN A 56 -3.47 7.35 30.64
C GLN A 56 -2.02 7.47 30.16
N LEU A 57 -1.10 6.72 30.76
CA LEU A 57 0.33 6.73 30.42
C LEU A 57 0.58 6.04 29.07
N ASN A 58 -0.24 5.03 28.73
CA ASN A 58 -0.17 4.34 27.45
C ASN A 58 -0.63 5.23 26.29
N ASP A 59 -1.68 6.03 26.48
CA ASP A 59 -2.12 6.98 25.45
C ASP A 59 -1.07 8.06 25.16
N ILE A 60 -0.42 8.58 26.20
CA ILE A 60 0.68 9.54 26.05
C ILE A 60 1.87 8.90 25.33
N ARG A 61 2.25 7.65 25.70
CA ARG A 61 3.31 6.90 25.01
C ARG A 61 2.99 6.68 23.54
N VAL A 62 1.76 6.30 23.20
CA VAL A 62 1.33 6.10 21.81
C VAL A 62 1.34 7.41 21.03
N LYS A 63 0.88 8.52 21.63
CA LYS A 63 0.95 9.86 21.03
C LYS A 63 2.40 10.30 20.82
N ALA A 64 3.28 10.12 21.79
CA ALA A 64 4.70 10.43 21.68
C ALA A 64 5.39 9.61 20.57
N LYS A 65 5.15 8.29 20.50
CA LYS A 65 5.66 7.42 19.41
C LYS A 65 5.17 7.91 18.04
N LYS A 66 3.91 8.36 17.91
CA LYS A 66 3.38 8.93 16.65
C LYS A 66 4.09 10.22 16.26
N ILE A 67 4.31 11.13 17.22
CA ILE A 67 5.02 12.39 16.99
C ILE A 67 6.46 12.12 16.55
N GLY A 68 7.17 11.20 17.21
CA GLY A 68 8.53 10.80 16.83
C GLY A 68 8.60 10.24 15.40
N ARG A 69 7.71 9.29 15.06
CA ARG A 69 7.61 8.74 13.69
C ARG A 69 7.27 9.82 12.66
N PHE A 70 6.47 10.81 13.02
CA PHE A 70 6.13 11.92 12.13
C PHE A 70 7.36 12.80 11.84
N GLY A 71 8.18 13.09 12.85
CA GLY A 71 9.45 13.81 12.69
C GLY A 71 10.42 13.10 11.75
N GLN A 72 10.52 11.78 11.83
CA GLN A 72 11.41 10.96 11.00
C GLN A 72 11.00 10.88 9.51
N ARG A 73 9.78 11.29 9.14
CA ARG A 73 9.29 11.21 7.74
C ARG A 73 10.15 11.99 6.75
N LYS A 74 10.71 13.14 7.16
CA LYS A 74 11.56 13.96 6.29
C LYS A 74 12.84 13.21 5.91
N LEU A 75 13.46 12.54 6.89
CA LEU A 75 14.67 11.74 6.71
C LEU A 75 14.39 10.50 5.85
N ALA A 76 13.26 9.83 6.08
CA ALA A 76 12.83 8.69 5.29
C ALA A 76 12.53 9.06 3.83
N ARG A 77 11.98 10.26 3.57
CA ARG A 77 11.77 10.78 2.21
C ARG A 77 13.08 10.99 1.46
N GLU A 78 14.12 11.43 2.17
CA GLU A 78 15.48 11.58 1.63
C GLU A 78 16.27 10.26 1.63
N ALA A 79 15.64 9.14 2.03
CA ALA A 79 16.25 7.82 2.13
C ALA A 79 17.53 7.76 2.96
N ARG A 80 17.62 8.60 4.01
CA ARG A 80 18.76 8.59 4.94
C ARG A 80 18.73 7.35 5.83
N LYS A 81 19.90 6.84 6.19
CA LYS A 81 20.01 5.67 7.09
C LYS A 81 19.50 5.96 8.50
N GLY A 82 19.60 7.21 8.95
CA GLY A 82 19.12 7.67 10.25
C GLY A 82 19.44 9.14 10.49
N GLU A 83 19.21 9.60 11.73
CA GLU A 83 19.43 10.99 12.12
C GLU A 83 20.91 11.39 12.11
N ALA A 84 21.81 10.42 12.32
CA ALA A 84 23.26 10.62 12.26
C ALA A 84 23.79 10.80 10.83
N ASP A 85 23.02 10.40 9.81
CA ASP A 85 23.42 10.45 8.40
C ASP A 85 23.26 11.88 7.86
N ARG A 86 24.31 12.67 8.07
CA ARG A 86 24.42 14.08 7.64
C ARG A 86 25.50 14.25 6.57
N HIS A 87 25.78 13.20 5.80
CA HIS A 87 26.78 13.23 4.74
C HIS A 87 26.29 14.09 3.56
N VAL A 88 27.12 15.04 3.15
CA VAL A 88 26.89 15.87 1.97
C VAL A 88 27.67 15.27 0.82
N PHE A 89 26.97 14.82 -0.22
CA PHE A 89 27.61 14.24 -1.39
C PHE A 89 28.12 15.32 -2.35
N ASP A 90 29.30 15.08 -2.91
CA ASP A 90 29.83 15.88 -4.01
C ASP A 90 29.07 15.54 -5.29
N LEU A 91 28.01 16.30 -5.57
CA LEU A 91 27.20 16.11 -6.78
C LEU A 91 27.98 16.39 -8.07
N LYS A 92 28.95 17.32 -8.00
CA LYS A 92 29.76 17.76 -9.14
C LYS A 92 31.25 17.77 -8.79
N PRO A 93 31.92 16.60 -8.74
CA PRO A 93 33.32 16.55 -8.38
C PRO A 93 34.20 17.16 -9.49
N LYS A 94 35.15 18.00 -9.11
CA LYS A 94 35.99 18.81 -10.03
C LYS A 94 36.65 17.97 -11.12
N HIS A 95 37.29 16.87 -10.74
CA HIS A 95 38.07 16.03 -11.65
C HIS A 95 37.24 15.31 -12.74
N LEU A 96 35.90 15.37 -12.68
CA LEU A 96 35.02 14.95 -13.78
C LEU A 96 34.76 16.06 -14.79
N PHE A 97 34.66 17.31 -14.33
CA PHE A 97 34.13 18.43 -15.11
C PHE A 97 35.18 19.50 -15.43
N SER A 98 36.36 19.41 -14.84
CA SER A 98 37.47 20.32 -15.09
C SER A 98 38.55 19.66 -15.93
N GLY A 99 39.10 20.43 -16.87
CA GLY A 99 40.20 20.00 -17.73
C GLY A 99 39.71 19.38 -19.04
N LYS A 100 40.64 19.24 -19.99
CA LYS A 100 40.42 18.56 -21.27
C LYS A 100 41.39 17.39 -21.36
N ARG A 101 40.96 16.28 -21.98
CA ARG A 101 41.86 15.17 -22.25
C ARG A 101 42.83 15.56 -23.36
N SER A 102 44.12 15.33 -23.14
CA SER A 102 45.17 15.49 -24.16
C SER A 102 45.46 14.15 -24.84
N SER A 103 46.26 14.15 -25.91
CA SER A 103 46.68 12.94 -26.63
C SER A 103 47.68 12.06 -25.86
N GLY A 104 48.11 12.47 -24.66
CA GLY A 104 49.07 11.76 -23.82
C GLY A 104 48.45 10.94 -22.70
N LYS A 105 49.00 11.07 -21.49
CA LYS A 105 48.55 10.30 -20.32
C LYS A 105 47.14 10.73 -19.89
N THR A 106 46.31 9.74 -19.57
CA THR A 106 44.95 9.94 -19.06
C THR A 106 44.89 9.73 -17.54
N ASP A 107 44.03 10.48 -16.86
CA ASP A 107 43.86 10.42 -15.38
C ASP A 107 43.18 9.12 -14.90
N ARG A 108 42.46 8.44 -15.78
CA ARG A 108 41.77 7.17 -15.52
C ARG A 108 42.12 6.15 -16.60
N ARG A 109 41.91 4.87 -16.28
CA ARG A 109 42.15 3.76 -17.19
C ARG A 109 41.03 3.62 -18.22
#